data_AF-A0A970CE61-F1
#
_entry.id   AF-A0A970CE61-F1
#
_cell.length_a   1.000
_cell.length_b   1.000
_cell.length_c   1.000
_cell.angle_alpha   90.00
_cell.angle_beta   90.00
_cell.angle_gamma   90.00
#
_symmetry.space_group_name_H-M   'P 1'
#
loop_
_entity.id
_entity.type
_entity.pdbx_description
1 polymer ?
#
loop_
_entity_poly.entity_id
_entity_poly.type
_entity_poly.pdbx_seq_one_letter_code
_entity_poly.pdbx_strand_id
1 'polypeptide(L)'
;MIRNPIDADSAYKPQRQDLFWLHEGRTKTGKSKYFFSPKAEGDLLDTIPVGYEIYEHPNAQVFLIKELPKIITDDEKTVVEKQLKALK
;
A
#
# COMPACT_ATOMS: atom_id res chain seq x y z
N MET A 1 -7.47 -12.82 -3.78
CA MET A 1 -6.27 -12.90 -4.64
C MET A 1 -6.07 -11.50 -5.21
N ILE A 2 -5.49 -10.59 -4.41
CA ILE A 2 -5.18 -9.24 -4.88
C ILE A 2 -3.97 -9.41 -5.79
N ARG A 3 -4.22 -9.35 -7.09
CA ARG A 3 -3.18 -9.36 -8.10
C ARG A 3 -2.41 -8.05 -7.93
N ASN A 4 -1.13 -8.19 -7.66
CA ASN A 4 -0.13 -7.16 -7.83
C ASN A 4 -0.32 -6.52 -9.21
N PRO A 5 -0.45 -5.19 -9.32
CA PRO A 5 -0.01 -4.48 -10.50
C PRO A 5 1.14 -3.58 -10.04
N ILE A 6 2.31 -4.18 -9.81
CA ILE A 6 3.59 -3.44 -9.80
C ILE A 6 4.27 -3.64 -11.17
N ASP A 7 3.47 -3.78 -12.22
CA ASP A 7 3.95 -3.80 -13.59
C ASP A 7 3.37 -2.57 -14.29
N ALA A 8 4.11 -1.46 -14.14
CA ALA A 8 4.18 -0.21 -14.93
C ALA A 8 4.02 1.08 -14.09
N ASP A 9 5.15 1.66 -13.64
CA ASP A 9 5.38 3.07 -13.27
C ASP A 9 4.47 3.75 -12.22
N SER A 10 4.29 3.11 -11.05
CA SER A 10 3.84 3.75 -9.79
C SER A 10 2.39 4.24 -9.64
N ALA A 11 1.48 3.79 -10.49
CA ALA A 11 0.07 4.12 -10.32
C ALA A 11 -0.65 3.13 -9.38
N TYR A 12 -1.20 3.62 -8.25
CA TYR A 12 -2.14 2.86 -7.42
C TYR A 12 -3.59 3.14 -7.87
N LYS A 13 -4.39 2.08 -8.04
CA LYS A 13 -5.82 2.18 -8.35
C LYS A 13 -6.67 1.69 -7.15
N PRO A 14 -7.31 2.60 -6.38
CA PRO A 14 -8.22 2.29 -5.29
C PRO A 14 -9.53 1.69 -5.82
N GLN A 15 -10.38 1.19 -4.93
CA GLN A 15 -11.65 0.54 -5.32
C GLN A 15 -12.61 1.49 -6.04
N ARG A 16 -12.52 2.81 -5.77
CA ARG A 16 -13.26 3.85 -6.49
C ARG A 16 -12.67 4.24 -7.85
N GLN A 17 -11.62 3.54 -8.30
CA GLN A 17 -10.97 3.64 -9.61
C GLN A 17 -10.20 4.93 -9.91
N ASP A 18 -10.05 5.86 -8.98
CA ASP A 18 -9.29 7.10 -9.16
C ASP A 18 -7.77 6.85 -9.10
N LEU A 19 -6.99 7.28 -10.09
CA LEU A 19 -5.54 7.02 -10.08
C LEU A 19 -4.80 7.96 -9.13
N PHE A 20 -3.89 7.38 -8.33
CA PHE A 20 -2.97 8.13 -7.48
C PHE A 20 -1.54 7.69 -7.72
N TRP A 21 -0.63 8.65 -7.73
CA TRP A 21 0.81 8.48 -7.84
C TRP A 21 1.47 8.70 -6.49
N LEU A 22 2.56 7.98 -6.22
CA LEU A 22 3.36 8.13 -5.00
C LEU A 22 4.44 9.19 -5.19
N HIS A 23 4.50 10.15 -4.27
CA HIS A 23 5.47 11.25 -4.28
C HIS A 23 6.38 11.21 -3.05
N GLU A 24 7.63 11.65 -3.21
CA GLU A 24 8.56 11.93 -2.13
C GLU A 24 8.70 13.44 -1.96
N GLY A 25 8.28 13.95 -0.81
CA GLY A 25 8.63 15.28 -0.35
C GLY A 25 9.68 15.21 0.76
N ARG A 26 10.13 16.38 1.20
CA ARG A 26 10.96 16.52 2.41
C ARG A 26 10.20 17.28 3.49
N THR A 27 10.32 16.84 4.74
CA THR A 27 9.86 17.62 5.89
C THR A 27 10.77 18.83 6.10
N LYS A 28 10.36 19.76 6.97
CA LYS A 28 11.18 20.92 7.37
C LYS A 28 12.54 20.52 7.96
N THR A 29 12.65 19.31 8.52
CA THR A 29 13.87 18.76 9.10
C THR A 29 14.66 17.88 8.11
N GLY A 30 14.26 17.85 6.83
CA GLY A 30 14.95 17.12 5.76
C GLY A 30 14.63 15.63 5.67
N LYS A 31 13.75 15.10 6.53
CA LYS A 31 13.34 13.69 6.46
C LYS A 31 12.40 13.47 5.28
N SER A 32 12.49 12.30 4.63
CA SER A 32 11.55 11.90 3.59
C SER A 32 10.11 11.88 4.12
N LYS A 33 9.19 12.40 3.32
CA LYS A 33 7.76 12.41 3.55
C LYS A 33 7.08 11.87 2.30
N TYR A 34 6.37 10.76 2.43
CA TYR A 34 5.67 10.15 1.31
C TYR A 34 4.19 10.53 1.33
N PHE A 35 3.60 10.75 0.16
CA PHE A 35 2.18 11.04 0.02
C PHE A 35 1.66 10.65 -1.37
N PHE A 36 0.37 10.34 -1.44
CA PHE A 36 -0.32 10.08 -2.70
C PHE A 36 -0.98 11.35 -3.24
N SER A 37 -0.96 11.51 -4.56
CA SER A 37 -1.55 12.64 -5.26
C SER A 37 -2.04 12.20 -6.64
N PRO A 38 -3.15 12.75 -7.17
CA PRO A 38 -3.60 12.49 -8.54
C PRO A 38 -2.76 13.23 -9.60
N LYS A 39 -1.65 13.88 -9.21
CA LYS A 39 -0.71 14.48 -10.15
C LYS A 39 0.37 13.48 -10.52
N ALA A 40 0.57 13.28 -11.82
CA ALA A 40 1.60 12.42 -12.38
C ALA A 40 2.93 13.16 -12.64
N GLU A 41 3.21 14.25 -11.91
CA GLU A 41 4.36 15.12 -12.14
C GLU A 41 5.02 15.51 -10.81
N GLY A 42 6.35 15.63 -10.79
CA GLY A 42 7.14 15.98 -9.61
C GLY A 42 8.11 14.87 -9.19
N ASP A 43 8.43 14.83 -7.90
CA ASP A 43 9.31 13.82 -7.31
C ASP A 43 8.54 12.50 -7.08
N LEU A 44 8.28 11.78 -8.17
CA LEU A 44 7.63 10.48 -8.15
C LEU A 44 8.57 9.38 -7.68
N LEU A 45 8.05 8.41 -6.94
CA LEU A 45 8.76 7.14 -6.68
C LEU A 45 8.15 6.07 -7.54
N ASP A 46 8.94 5.11 -8.02
CA ASP A 46 8.43 3.96 -8.77
C ASP A 46 8.03 2.77 -7.87
N THR A 47 8.48 2.81 -6.61
CA THR A 47 8.34 1.70 -5.66
C THR A 47 7.92 2.18 -4.29
N ILE A 48 7.16 1.36 -3.58
CA ILE A 48 6.85 1.59 -2.16
C ILE A 48 8.15 1.50 -1.34
N PRO A 49 8.48 2.53 -0.53
CA PRO A 49 9.63 2.48 0.37
C PRO A 49 9.57 1.29 1.33
N VAL A 50 10.73 0.71 1.66
CA VAL A 50 10.83 -0.42 2.61
C VAL A 50 10.24 -0.06 3.97
N GLY A 51 9.47 -0.97 4.57
CA GLY A 51 8.84 -0.76 5.88
C GLY A 51 7.56 0.06 5.81
N TYR A 52 6.94 0.15 4.63
CA TYR A 52 5.69 0.86 4.41
C TYR A 52 4.70 0.01 3.60
N GLU A 53 3.42 0.20 3.90
CA GLU A 53 2.29 -0.41 3.21
C GLU A 53 1.29 0.65 2.75
N ILE A 54 0.54 0.33 1.70
CA ILE A 54 -0.57 1.16 1.23
C ILE A 54 -1.81 0.87 2.08
N TYR A 55 -2.40 1.93 2.61
CA TYR A 55 -3.67 1.87 3.32
C TYR A 55 -4.73 2.71 2.59
N GLU A 56 -5.87 2.09 2.27
CA GLU A 56 -7.02 2.75 1.69
C GLU A 56 -8.06 3.03 2.79
N HIS A 57 -8.33 4.31 3.04
CA HIS A 57 -9.38 4.74 3.95
C HIS A 57 -10.76 4.57 3.29
N PRO A 58 -11.85 4.26 4.04
CA PRO A 58 -13.20 4.07 3.48
C PRO A 58 -13.71 5.23 2.62
N ASN A 59 -13.21 6.45 2.87
CA ASN A 59 -13.51 7.64 2.08
C ASN A 59 -12.67 7.74 0.77
N ALA A 60 -12.10 6.64 0.29
CA ALA A 60 -11.28 6.55 -0.93
C ALA A 60 -9.95 7.30 -0.89
N GLN A 61 -9.50 7.71 0.29
CA GLN A 61 -8.20 8.37 0.44
C GLN A 61 -7.11 7.31 0.66
N VAL A 62 -6.01 7.45 -0.08
CA VAL A 62 -4.89 6.51 -0.06
C VAL A 62 -3.74 7.10 0.75
N PHE A 63 -3.17 6.29 1.63
CA PHE A 63 -2.08 6.67 2.51
C PHE A 63 -0.95 5.67 2.43
N LEU A 64 0.26 6.15 2.73
CA LEU A 64 1.39 5.29 3.02
C LEU A 64 1.57 5.21 4.53
N ILE A 65 1.37 4.02 5.10
CA ILE A 65 1.53 3.74 6.53
C ILE A 65 2.80 2.91 6.75
N LYS A 66 3.37 2.96 7.95
CA LYS A 66 4.46 2.05 8.29
C LYS A 66 3.92 0.63 8.42
N GLU A 67 4.71 -0.33 7.97
CA GLU A 67 4.47 -1.75 8.24
C GLU A 67 4.33 -1.95 9.75
N LEU A 68 3.16 -2.45 10.15
CA LEU A 68 2.93 -2.85 11.53
C LEU A 68 3.47 -4.27 11.71
N PRO A 69 4.09 -4.58 12.87
CA PRO A 69 4.44 -5.95 13.17
C PRO A 69 3.18 -6.81 13.13
N LYS A 70 3.23 -7.88 12.33
CA LYS A 70 2.12 -8.82 12.23
C LYS A 70 1.90 -9.47 13.59
N ILE A 71 0.68 -9.32 14.13
CA ILE A 71 0.28 -10.00 15.38
C ILE A 71 0.03 -11.49 15.11
N ILE A 72 -0.47 -11.81 13.92
CA ILE A 72 -0.77 -13.18 13.49
C ILE A 72 0.38 -13.66 12.59
N THR A 73 0.97 -14.78 12.96
CA THR A 73 2.03 -15.44 12.18
C THR A 73 1.47 -16.10 10.93
N ASP A 74 2.33 -16.33 9.94
CA ASP A 74 1.93 -17.00 8.71
C ASP A 74 1.51 -18.47 8.96
N ASP A 75 2.06 -19.12 9.99
CA ASP A 75 1.67 -20.47 10.43
C ASP A 75 0.24 -20.50 10.99
N GLU A 76 -0.07 -19.58 11.92
CA GLU A 76 -1.43 -19.44 12.49
C GLU A 76 -2.45 -19.16 11.39
N LYS A 77 -2.11 -18.28 10.45
CA LYS A 77 -2.95 -17.99 9.29
C LYS A 77 -3.20 -19.25 8.45
N THR A 78 -2.17 -20.04 8.20
CA THR A 78 -2.25 -21.28 7.42
C THR A 78 -3.20 -22.30 8.05
N VAL A 79 -3.16 -22.44 9.38
CA VAL A 79 -4.06 -23.33 10.12
C VAL A 79 -5.53 -22.91 9.93
N VAL A 80 -5.83 -21.62 10.08
CA VAL A 80 -7.19 -21.10 9.90
C VAL A 80 -7.69 -21.29 8.46
N GLU A 81 -6.86 -20.98 7.46
CA GLU A 81 -7.22 -21.15 6.05
C GLU A 81 -7.49 -22.60 5.68
N LYS A 82 -6.70 -23.53 6.22
CA LYS A 82 -6.93 -24.98 6.04
C LYS A 82 -8.29 -25.40 6.60
N GLN A 83 -8.63 -24.93 7.79
CA GLN A 83 -9.90 -25.28 8.43
C GLN A 83 -11.11 -24.67 7.70
N LEU A 84 -11.01 -23.42 7.23
CA LEU A 84 -12.07 -22.80 6.44
C LEU A 84 -12.33 -23.53 5.12
N LYS A 85 -11.29 -24.12 4.50
CA LYS A 85 -11.44 -24.95 3.30
C LYS A 85 -12.13 -26.28 3.59
N ALA A 86 -11.89 -26.88 4.75
CA ALA A 86 -12.51 -28.14 5.15
C ALA A 86 -14.00 -28.03 5.53
N LEU A 87 -14.49 -26.80 5.77
CA LEU A 87 -15.88 -26.49 6.11
C LEU A 87 -16.75 -26.14 4.88
N LYS A 88 -16.16 -26.10 3.68
CA LYS A 88 -16.87 -25.87 2.40
C LYS A 88 -17.14 -27.20 1.70
#